data_AF-A0A0U2QFV3-F1
#
_entry.id   AF-A0A0U2QFV3-F1
#
_cell.length_a   1.000
_cell.length_b   1.000
_cell.length_c   1.000
_cell.angle_alpha   90.00
_cell.angle_beta   90.00
_cell.angle_gamma   90.00
#
_symmetry.space_group_name_H-M   'P 1'
#
loop_
_entity.id
_entity.type
_entity.pdbx_description
1 polymer ?
#
loop_
_entity_poly.entity_id
_entity_poly.type
_entity_poly.pdbx_seq_one_letter_code
_entity_poly.pdbx_strand_id
1 'polypeptide(L)'
;MITHNFDFTAFYKRRKESRLAPNKKPSAQWLTWLIGFAEGDGSFIVTNRGDLMFVITQNNYNIEILHEIQQGLGVGRVIIQSKALNASRYIVQDQIGLSLIVSLFNGNLILPSRQIGFEKFITGYNNIIDKPRIRAPIRTIPKIQLINKTPTFSLNDCWLVGFSDSEACFHARFRKTNYRFEYSVSQKHDANKKVLERIQELFNAGVVKPHSQPGHWSYYTVNLSSCEIIVNYFSKFPLKTNKKLSFKKWKIIYEAIKNKQHLMPEQREQLSILSKTINPR
;
A
#
# COMPACT_ATOMS: atom_id res chain seq x y z
N MET A 1 15.18 -3.97 20.24
CA MET A 1 13.96 -3.17 19.97
C MET A 1 12.76 -4.06 20.20
N ILE A 2 11.79 -3.63 21.01
CA ILE A 2 10.54 -4.38 21.19
C ILE A 2 9.80 -4.35 19.85
N THR A 3 9.68 -5.51 19.19
CA THR A 3 8.94 -5.65 17.94
C THR A 3 7.45 -5.60 18.24
N HIS A 4 6.74 -4.72 17.55
CA HIS A 4 5.34 -4.50 17.75
C HIS A 4 4.56 -5.06 16.55
N ASN A 5 3.62 -5.97 16.79
CA ASN A 5 2.74 -6.48 15.74
C ASN A 5 1.60 -5.49 15.47
N PHE A 6 1.06 -5.55 14.25
CA PHE A 6 -0.21 -4.90 13.90
C PHE A 6 -1.31 -5.34 14.88
N ASP A 7 -2.12 -4.39 15.35
CA ASP A 7 -3.21 -4.64 16.28
C ASP A 7 -4.54 -4.15 15.71
N PHE A 8 -5.44 -5.09 15.45
CA PHE A 8 -6.76 -4.83 14.87
C PHE A 8 -7.91 -4.92 15.88
N THR A 9 -7.60 -5.01 17.18
CA THR A 9 -8.59 -5.17 18.25
C THR A 9 -9.59 -4.02 18.26
N ALA A 10 -9.08 -2.77 18.19
CA ALA A 10 -9.92 -1.57 18.15
C ALA A 10 -10.80 -1.54 16.89
N PHE A 11 -10.24 -1.89 15.73
CA PHE A 11 -10.98 -1.98 14.47
C PHE A 11 -12.13 -3.00 14.54
N TYR A 12 -11.87 -4.24 14.97
CA TYR A 12 -12.91 -5.26 15.04
C TYR A 12 -13.99 -4.91 16.07
N LYS A 13 -13.60 -4.34 17.22
CA LYS A 13 -14.54 -3.82 18.22
C LYS A 13 -15.45 -2.75 17.61
N ARG A 14 -14.86 -1.73 16.95
CA ARG A 14 -15.62 -0.65 16.29
C ARG A 14 -16.55 -1.18 15.20
N ARG A 15 -16.10 -2.13 14.39
CA ARG A 15 -16.92 -2.75 13.34
C ARG A 15 -18.15 -3.45 13.92
N LYS A 16 -17.97 -4.21 15.01
CA LYS A 16 -19.05 -4.91 15.73
C LYS A 16 -20.06 -3.92 16.30
N GLU A 17 -19.59 -2.89 17.00
CA GLU A 17 -20.44 -1.83 17.57
C GLU A 17 -21.27 -1.12 16.49
N SER A 18 -20.67 -0.86 15.33
CA SER A 18 -21.34 -0.23 14.19
C SER A 18 -22.32 -1.16 13.45
N ARG A 19 -22.44 -2.44 13.82
CA ARG A 19 -23.27 -3.47 13.15
C ARG A 19 -22.92 -3.68 11.67
N LEU A 20 -21.65 -3.48 11.31
CA LEU A 20 -21.17 -3.67 9.94
C LEU A 20 -20.90 -5.16 9.69
N ALA A 21 -21.77 -5.81 8.90
CA ALA A 21 -21.62 -7.16 8.34
C ALA A 21 -20.79 -8.13 9.22
N PRO A 22 -21.31 -8.55 10.39
CA PRO A 22 -20.53 -9.26 11.41
C PRO A 22 -19.95 -10.60 10.91
N ASN A 23 -20.57 -11.22 9.91
CA ASN A 23 -20.18 -12.52 9.36
C ASN A 23 -19.19 -12.42 8.19
N LYS A 24 -18.85 -11.22 7.72
CA LYS A 24 -17.83 -10.97 6.68
C LYS A 24 -16.79 -9.99 7.22
N LYS A 25 -15.99 -10.45 8.20
CA LYS A 25 -14.88 -9.66 8.75
C LYS A 25 -13.66 -9.76 7.82
N PRO A 26 -13.00 -8.65 7.46
CA PRO A 26 -11.72 -8.72 6.76
C PRO A 26 -10.69 -9.43 7.63
N SER A 27 -9.77 -10.18 7.03
CA SER A 27 -8.70 -10.87 7.76
C SER A 27 -7.62 -9.88 8.19
N ALA A 28 -6.82 -10.26 9.21
CA ALA A 28 -5.67 -9.47 9.64
C ALA A 28 -4.70 -9.22 8.47
N GLN A 29 -4.40 -10.23 7.65
CA GLN A 29 -3.54 -10.09 6.47
C GLN A 29 -4.10 -9.09 5.45
N TRP A 30 -5.42 -9.10 5.22
CA TRP A 30 -6.05 -8.13 4.33
C TRP A 30 -6.00 -6.70 4.89
N LEU A 31 -6.19 -6.53 6.19
CA LEU A 31 -6.06 -5.22 6.86
C LEU A 31 -4.62 -4.71 6.83
N THR A 32 -3.64 -5.61 7.05
CA THR A 32 -2.22 -5.29 6.94
C THR A 32 -1.85 -4.87 5.51
N TRP A 33 -2.37 -5.56 4.49
CA TRP A 33 -2.26 -5.15 3.09
C TRP A 33 -2.87 -3.76 2.86
N LEU A 34 -4.08 -3.53 3.34
CA LEU A 34 -4.77 -2.24 3.16
C LEU A 34 -3.96 -1.10 3.78
N ILE A 35 -3.33 -1.32 4.93
CA ILE A 35 -2.44 -0.33 5.53
C ILE A 35 -1.28 0.00 4.61
N GLY A 36 -0.53 -1.00 4.14
CA GLY A 36 0.59 -0.77 3.21
C GLY A 36 0.16 -0.05 1.94
N PHE A 37 -0.98 -0.43 1.37
CA PHE A 37 -1.51 0.19 0.15
C PHE A 37 -1.95 1.64 0.38
N ALA A 38 -2.62 1.92 1.50
CA ALA A 38 -3.00 3.27 1.89
C ALA A 38 -1.80 4.15 2.27
N GLU A 39 -0.70 3.58 2.74
CA GLU A 39 0.50 4.34 3.01
C GLU A 39 1.21 4.83 1.74
N GLY A 40 1.08 4.12 0.62
CA GLY A 40 1.46 4.64 -0.69
C GLY A 40 0.44 5.62 -1.26
N ASP A 41 -0.76 5.13 -1.58
CA ASP A 41 -1.75 5.86 -2.40
C ASP A 41 -2.91 6.52 -1.62
N GLY A 42 -2.93 6.34 -0.31
CA GLY A 42 -3.95 6.90 0.57
C GLY A 42 -3.62 8.30 1.09
N SER A 43 -4.66 9.00 1.54
CA SER A 43 -4.52 10.31 2.17
C SER A 43 -5.52 10.52 3.29
N PHE A 44 -5.03 11.05 4.40
CA PHE A 44 -5.83 11.54 5.53
C PHE A 44 -5.95 13.05 5.41
N ILE A 45 -7.14 13.53 5.04
CA ILE A 45 -7.36 14.93 4.68
C ILE A 45 -8.19 15.61 5.77
N VAL A 46 -7.69 16.76 6.21
CA VAL A 46 -8.42 17.75 7.00
C VAL A 46 -8.56 18.99 6.12
N THR A 47 -9.79 19.37 5.76
CA THR A 47 -10.02 20.58 4.94
C THR A 47 -9.87 21.84 5.78
N ASN A 48 -9.73 23.00 5.13
CA ASN A 48 -9.70 24.29 5.83
C ASN A 48 -10.98 24.57 6.64
N ARG A 49 -12.10 23.94 6.28
CA ARG A 49 -13.38 24.02 7.02
C ARG A 49 -13.44 23.05 8.21
N GLY A 50 -12.43 22.21 8.39
CA GLY A 50 -12.36 21.18 9.41
C GLY A 50 -13.09 19.88 9.04
N ASP A 51 -13.50 19.71 7.78
CA ASP A 51 -14.10 18.46 7.32
C ASP A 51 -13.00 17.39 7.16
N LEU A 52 -13.36 16.15 7.46
CA LEU A 52 -12.44 15.01 7.39
C LEU A 52 -12.81 14.10 6.23
N MET A 53 -11.79 13.62 5.53
CA MET A 53 -11.96 12.52 4.59
C MET A 53 -10.73 11.63 4.55
N PHE A 54 -10.97 10.33 4.51
CA PHE A 54 -9.96 9.37 4.10
C PHE A 54 -10.22 8.95 2.67
N VAL A 55 -9.17 8.89 1.86
CA VAL A 55 -9.28 8.66 0.43
C VAL A 55 -8.16 7.77 -0.06
N ILE A 56 -8.46 6.90 -1.03
CA ILE A 56 -7.46 6.18 -1.84
C ILE A 56 -7.86 6.42 -3.29
N THR A 57 -6.94 6.96 -4.09
CA THR A 57 -7.19 7.25 -5.51
C THR A 57 -6.41 6.27 -6.37
N GLN A 58 -7.04 5.77 -7.43
CA GLN A 58 -6.40 4.88 -8.41
C GLN A 58 -6.81 5.27 -9.83
N ASN A 59 -5.97 4.91 -10.79
CA ASN A 59 -6.41 4.87 -12.18
C ASN A 59 -7.55 3.84 -12.34
N ASN A 60 -8.53 4.12 -13.21
CA ASN A 60 -9.69 3.27 -13.45
C ASN A 60 -9.33 1.86 -13.95
N TYR A 61 -8.13 1.66 -14.52
CA TYR A 61 -7.64 0.30 -14.77
C TYR A 61 -7.63 -0.57 -13.50
N ASN A 62 -7.42 0.03 -12.33
CA ASN A 62 -7.44 -0.62 -11.02
C ASN A 62 -8.75 -0.38 -10.25
N ILE A 63 -9.84 0.07 -10.86
CA ILE A 63 -11.07 0.46 -10.12
C ILE A 63 -11.62 -0.66 -9.22
N GLU A 64 -11.48 -1.92 -9.65
CA GLU A 64 -11.90 -3.09 -8.87
C GLU A 64 -11.28 -3.13 -7.47
N ILE A 65 -10.04 -2.65 -7.30
CA ILE A 65 -9.41 -2.62 -5.97
C ILE A 65 -10.12 -1.64 -5.03
N LEU A 66 -10.65 -0.54 -5.56
CA LEU A 66 -11.41 0.43 -4.77
C LEU A 66 -12.73 -0.16 -4.31
N HIS A 67 -13.38 -0.97 -5.15
CA HIS A 67 -14.59 -1.70 -4.79
C HIS A 67 -14.30 -2.86 -3.81
N GLU A 68 -13.18 -3.57 -3.93
CA GLU A 68 -12.74 -4.55 -2.94
C GLU A 68 -12.55 -3.89 -1.56
N ILE A 69 -11.90 -2.72 -1.52
CA ILE A 69 -11.71 -1.94 -0.28
C ILE A 69 -13.05 -1.51 0.31
N GLN A 70 -13.95 -0.98 -0.51
CA GLN A 70 -15.29 -0.58 -0.08
C GLN A 70 -16.05 -1.77 0.53
N GLN A 71 -16.05 -2.92 -0.14
CA GLN A 71 -16.73 -4.13 0.34
C GLN A 71 -16.08 -4.69 1.61
N GLY A 72 -14.75 -4.73 1.67
CA GLY A 72 -14.00 -5.22 2.83
C GLY A 72 -14.21 -4.38 4.08
N LEU A 73 -14.16 -3.05 3.94
CA LEU A 73 -14.42 -2.12 5.04
C LEU A 73 -15.92 -2.01 5.38
N GLY A 74 -16.80 -2.24 4.41
CA GLY A 74 -18.26 -2.15 4.57
C GLY A 74 -18.76 -0.72 4.78
N VAL A 75 -17.92 0.28 4.50
CA VAL A 75 -18.21 1.73 4.62
C VAL A 75 -17.61 2.46 3.43
N GLY A 76 -17.92 3.75 3.31
CA GLY A 76 -17.41 4.58 2.22
C GLY A 76 -18.05 4.26 0.86
N ARG A 77 -17.55 4.96 -0.16
CA ARG A 77 -18.04 4.86 -1.53
C ARG A 77 -16.92 5.04 -2.54
N VAL A 78 -17.08 4.47 -3.72
CA VAL A 78 -16.22 4.75 -4.87
C VAL A 78 -16.87 5.83 -5.73
N ILE A 79 -16.12 6.87 -6.06
CA ILE A 79 -16.57 7.99 -6.91
C ILE A 79 -15.53 8.29 -7.99
N ILE A 80 -15.98 8.85 -9.11
CA ILE A 80 -15.09 9.37 -10.15
C ILE A 80 -14.35 10.60 -9.59
N GLN A 81 -13.02 10.58 -9.62
CA GLN A 81 -12.19 11.70 -9.16
C GLN A 81 -11.80 12.62 -10.32
N SER A 82 -11.46 12.06 -11.49
CA SER A 82 -11.16 12.83 -12.69
C SER A 82 -11.40 11.98 -13.93
N LYS A 83 -12.30 12.44 -14.82
CA LYS A 83 -12.50 11.81 -16.13
C LYS A 83 -11.27 11.99 -17.02
N ALA A 84 -10.67 13.18 -17.02
CA ALA A 84 -9.51 13.50 -17.84
C ALA A 84 -8.27 12.66 -17.48
N LEU A 85 -8.06 12.37 -16.19
CA LEU A 85 -6.95 11.53 -15.73
C LEU A 85 -7.33 10.05 -15.62
N ASN A 86 -8.53 9.67 -16.06
CA ASN A 86 -9.09 8.32 -15.93
C ASN A 86 -8.93 7.75 -14.52
N ALA A 87 -9.33 8.53 -13.49
CA ALA A 87 -9.08 8.19 -12.10
C ALA A 87 -10.37 8.20 -11.27
N SER A 88 -10.50 7.19 -10.41
CA SER A 88 -11.55 7.07 -9.39
C SER A 88 -10.93 7.03 -8.00
N ARG A 89 -11.75 7.28 -6.99
CA ARG A 89 -11.32 7.18 -5.59
C ARG A 89 -12.33 6.47 -4.73
N TYR A 90 -11.83 5.69 -3.79
CA TYR A 90 -12.55 5.31 -2.59
C TYR A 90 -12.50 6.49 -1.60
N ILE A 91 -13.63 6.84 -0.99
CA ILE A 91 -13.74 7.96 -0.05
C ILE A 91 -14.63 7.60 1.15
N VAL A 92 -14.17 8.02 2.34
CA VAL A 92 -14.89 7.90 3.62
C VAL A 92 -14.98 9.27 4.27
N GLN A 93 -16.21 9.71 4.59
CA GLN A 93 -16.50 11.04 5.15
C GLN A 93 -17.53 11.00 6.29
N ASP A 94 -18.34 9.95 6.37
CA ASP A 94 -19.35 9.80 7.42
C ASP A 94 -18.71 9.40 8.76
N GLN A 95 -19.37 9.73 9.86
CA GLN A 95 -18.83 9.52 11.22
C GLN A 95 -18.53 8.05 11.53
N ILE A 96 -19.39 7.12 11.09
CA ILE A 96 -19.20 5.68 11.32
C ILE A 96 -17.95 5.21 10.58
N GLY A 97 -17.84 5.55 9.29
CA GLY A 97 -16.67 5.21 8.48
C GLY A 97 -15.39 5.83 9.03
N LEU A 98 -15.40 7.12 9.39
CA LEU A 98 -14.23 7.80 9.97
C LEU A 98 -13.80 7.15 11.29
N SER A 99 -14.74 6.79 12.16
CA SER A 99 -14.41 6.09 13.41
C SER A 99 -13.74 4.73 13.17
N LEU A 100 -14.15 4.03 12.09
CA LEU A 100 -13.55 2.77 11.68
C LEU A 100 -12.15 2.97 11.09
N ILE A 101 -11.95 3.99 10.26
CA ILE A 101 -10.64 4.37 9.70
C ILE A 101 -9.66 4.71 10.83
N VAL A 102 -10.04 5.57 11.77
CA VAL A 102 -9.13 5.90 12.88
C VAL A 102 -8.82 4.67 13.73
N SER A 103 -9.81 3.80 13.99
CA SER A 103 -9.58 2.54 14.71
C SER A 103 -8.68 1.55 13.97
N LEU A 104 -8.59 1.62 12.63
CA LEU A 104 -7.75 0.77 11.80
C LEU A 104 -6.29 1.24 11.80
N PHE A 105 -6.06 2.53 11.59
CA PHE A 105 -4.72 3.06 11.33
C PHE A 105 -3.96 3.51 12.59
N ASN A 106 -4.66 3.81 13.69
CA ASN A 106 -4.03 4.28 14.92
C ASN A 106 -3.12 3.22 15.56
N GLY A 107 -1.82 3.52 15.64
CA GLY A 107 -0.79 2.59 16.09
C GLY A 107 -0.38 1.51 15.07
N ASN A 108 -0.86 1.59 13.82
CA ASN A 108 -0.61 0.60 12.77
C ASN A 108 0.13 1.14 11.53
N LEU A 109 0.35 2.45 11.42
CA LEU A 109 1.11 3.07 10.32
C LEU A 109 2.63 2.86 10.47
N ILE A 110 3.34 2.67 9.36
CA ILE A 110 4.80 2.44 9.31
C ILE A 110 5.58 3.65 8.81
N LEU A 111 5.09 4.36 7.79
CA LEU A 111 5.76 5.53 7.20
C LEU A 111 5.66 6.73 8.15
N PRO A 112 6.79 7.30 8.61
CA PRO A 112 6.77 8.50 9.45
C PRO A 112 6.02 9.67 8.84
N SER A 113 6.14 9.89 7.54
CA SER A 113 5.40 11.00 6.89
C SER A 113 3.88 10.81 6.97
N ARG A 114 3.39 9.55 6.94
CA ARG A 114 1.97 9.22 7.07
C ARG A 114 1.50 9.33 8.52
N GLN A 115 2.35 8.96 9.49
CA GLN A 115 2.07 9.13 10.91
C GLN A 115 1.81 10.62 11.25
N ILE A 116 2.64 11.54 10.74
CA ILE A 116 2.46 12.99 10.94
C ILE A 116 1.12 13.48 10.38
N GLY A 117 0.77 13.06 9.16
CA GLY A 117 -0.53 13.43 8.56
C GLY A 117 -1.71 12.85 9.33
N PHE A 118 -1.56 11.63 9.83
CA PHE A 118 -2.60 10.93 10.58
C PHE A 118 -2.80 11.50 11.99
N GLU A 119 -1.76 11.97 12.66
CA GLU A 119 -1.87 12.69 13.93
C GLU A 119 -2.77 13.93 13.79
N LYS A 120 -2.55 14.75 12.75
CA LYS A 120 -3.44 15.89 12.43
C LYS A 120 -4.88 15.44 12.19
N PHE A 121 -5.06 14.29 11.54
CA PHE A 121 -6.37 13.72 11.27
C PHE A 121 -7.09 13.26 12.55
N ILE A 122 -6.38 12.65 13.52
CA ILE A 122 -6.95 12.31 14.84
C ILE A 122 -7.38 13.56 15.61
N THR A 123 -6.55 14.62 15.61
CA THR A 123 -6.92 15.89 16.24
C THR A 123 -8.19 16.46 15.61
N GLY A 124 -8.27 16.49 14.27
CA GLY A 124 -9.47 16.90 13.55
C GLY A 124 -10.69 16.02 13.89
N TYR A 125 -10.51 14.71 13.98
CA TYR A 125 -11.55 13.75 14.35
C TYR A 125 -12.10 14.03 15.75
N ASN A 126 -11.24 14.19 16.74
CA ASN A 126 -11.66 14.49 18.12
C ASN A 126 -12.38 15.85 18.22
N ASN A 127 -12.04 16.82 17.38
CA ASN A 127 -12.70 18.13 17.35
C ASN A 127 -14.10 18.10 16.71
N ILE A 128 -14.40 17.16 15.81
CA ILE A 128 -15.73 17.09 15.15
C ILE A 128 -16.74 16.25 15.93
N ILE A 129 -16.30 15.25 16.69
CA ILE A 129 -17.21 14.37 17.44
C ILE A 129 -17.81 15.06 18.68
N ASP A 130 -17.16 16.12 19.19
CA ASP A 130 -17.70 16.95 20.27
C ASP A 130 -18.74 17.97 19.80
N LYS A 131 -18.85 18.21 18.48
CA LYS A 131 -19.77 19.23 17.97
C LYS A 131 -21.20 18.70 18.06
N PRO A 132 -22.12 19.39 18.77
CA PRO A 132 -23.53 19.03 18.78
C PRO A 132 -24.14 19.33 17.40
N ARG A 133 -24.05 18.40 16.45
CA ARG A 133 -24.74 18.51 15.16
C ARG A 133 -25.93 17.56 15.13
N ILE A 134 -27.09 18.16 15.43
CA ILE A 134 -28.44 17.84 14.94
C ILE A 134 -28.87 16.37 15.06
N ARG A 135 -29.60 16.07 16.15
CA ARG A 135 -30.65 15.03 16.25
C ARG A 135 -30.36 13.67 15.59
N ALA A 136 -29.17 13.09 15.78
CA ALA A 136 -28.98 11.65 15.56
C ALA A 136 -29.01 10.93 16.92
N PRO A 137 -29.67 9.76 17.05
CA PRO A 137 -29.64 9.00 18.28
C PRO A 137 -28.19 8.65 18.61
N ILE A 138 -27.78 9.05 19.81
CA ILE A 138 -26.43 8.97 20.34
C ILE A 138 -25.97 7.50 20.32
N ARG A 139 -25.24 7.12 19.28
CA ARG A 139 -24.13 6.18 19.41
C ARG A 139 -22.94 7.05 19.75
N THR A 140 -22.57 7.14 21.02
CA THR A 140 -21.42 7.93 21.48
C THR A 140 -20.16 7.32 20.88
N ILE A 141 -19.72 7.88 19.75
CA ILE A 141 -18.44 7.54 19.16
C ILE A 141 -17.37 8.19 20.07
N PRO A 142 -16.50 7.41 20.71
CA PRO A 142 -15.54 7.97 21.67
C PRO A 142 -14.42 8.72 20.96
N LYS A 143 -13.86 9.70 21.68
CA LYS A 143 -12.55 10.26 21.37
C LYS A 143 -11.50 9.16 21.34
N ILE A 144 -10.52 9.37 20.47
CA ILE A 144 -9.41 8.44 20.29
C ILE A 144 -8.14 9.14 20.73
N GLN A 145 -7.39 8.50 21.64
CA GLN A 145 -6.03 8.91 21.95
C GLN A 145 -5.08 8.35 20.89
N LEU A 146 -4.15 9.17 20.43
CA LEU A 146 -3.11 8.75 19.49
C LEU A 146 -2.25 7.66 20.16
N ILE A 147 -2.05 6.56 19.46
CA ILE A 147 -1.15 5.49 19.89
C ILE A 147 0.21 5.75 19.24
N ASN A 148 1.16 6.21 20.05
CA ASN A 148 2.55 6.47 19.63
C ASN A 148 3.36 5.17 19.55
N LYS A 149 2.91 4.25 18.70
CA LYS A 149 3.51 2.94 18.45
C LYS A 149 3.61 2.74 16.93
N THR A 150 4.74 2.22 16.49
CA THR A 150 4.95 1.81 15.10
C THR A 150 5.10 0.29 15.07
N PRO A 151 4.29 -0.45 14.30
CA PRO A 151 4.48 -1.88 14.16
C PRO A 151 5.70 -2.17 13.27
N THR A 152 6.18 -3.41 13.31
CA THR A 152 7.18 -3.93 12.38
C THR A 152 6.52 -4.76 11.30
N PHE A 153 7.06 -4.73 10.09
CA PHE A 153 6.66 -5.59 8.97
C PHE A 153 7.76 -6.60 8.59
N SER A 154 7.35 -7.65 7.89
CA SER A 154 8.16 -8.82 7.56
C SER A 154 7.73 -9.49 6.25
N LEU A 155 8.46 -10.51 5.83
CA LEU A 155 8.09 -11.36 4.70
C LEU A 155 7.03 -12.44 5.05
N ASN A 156 6.37 -12.32 6.22
CA ASN A 156 5.28 -13.21 6.67
C ASN A 156 3.94 -12.48 6.83
N ASP A 157 3.89 -11.19 6.51
CA ASP A 157 2.68 -10.38 6.48
C ASP A 157 2.51 -9.71 5.11
N CYS A 158 1.37 -9.08 4.90
CA CYS A 158 1.02 -8.47 3.62
C CYS A 158 1.28 -6.96 3.54
N TRP A 159 1.97 -6.33 4.50
CA TRP A 159 2.17 -4.87 4.47
C TRP A 159 2.98 -4.50 3.24
N LEU A 160 4.08 -5.24 3.00
CA LEU A 160 4.92 -5.01 1.84
C LEU A 160 4.19 -5.32 0.53
N VAL A 161 3.26 -6.29 0.50
CA VAL A 161 2.38 -6.48 -0.67
C VAL A 161 1.56 -5.23 -0.96
N GLY A 162 0.91 -4.66 0.06
CA GLY A 162 0.11 -3.45 -0.10
C GLY A 162 0.96 -2.27 -0.55
N PHE A 163 2.10 -2.07 0.11
CA PHE A 163 3.02 -0.99 -0.22
C PHE A 163 3.61 -1.15 -1.63
N SER A 164 3.86 -2.38 -2.08
CA SER A 164 4.31 -2.66 -3.43
C SER A 164 3.20 -2.46 -4.47
N ASP A 165 1.95 -2.82 -4.16
CA ASP A 165 0.79 -2.56 -5.02
C ASP A 165 0.68 -1.06 -5.36
N SER A 166 1.01 -0.17 -4.42
CA SER A 166 1.09 1.27 -4.67
C SER A 166 2.41 1.70 -5.30
N GLU A 167 3.55 1.45 -4.66
CA GLU A 167 4.81 2.18 -4.94
C GLU A 167 5.85 1.37 -5.74
N ALA A 168 5.71 0.04 -5.83
CA ALA A 168 6.76 -0.77 -6.46
C ALA A 168 6.75 -0.70 -7.99
N CYS A 169 7.91 -0.91 -8.60
CA CYS A 169 8.07 -1.10 -10.03
C CYS A 169 8.77 -2.44 -10.31
N PHE A 170 8.17 -3.24 -11.19
CA PHE A 170 8.81 -4.41 -11.79
C PHE A 170 9.37 -4.02 -13.15
N HIS A 171 10.68 -4.09 -13.32
CA HIS A 171 11.36 -3.64 -14.53
C HIS A 171 12.24 -4.74 -15.11
N ALA A 172 12.13 -4.92 -16.43
CA ALA A 172 13.08 -5.70 -17.20
C ALA A 172 13.34 -5.01 -18.55
N ARG A 173 14.59 -5.04 -19.00
CA ARG A 173 15.02 -4.49 -20.28
C ARG A 173 16.18 -5.30 -20.83
N PHE A 174 16.05 -5.76 -22.07
CA PHE A 174 17.12 -6.45 -22.79
C PHE A 174 17.79 -5.48 -23.77
N ARG A 175 19.13 -5.49 -23.79
CA ARG A 175 19.98 -4.86 -24.82
C ARG A 175 20.69 -5.96 -25.62
N LYS A 176 21.48 -5.60 -26.64
CA LYS A 176 22.23 -6.59 -27.45
C LYS A 176 23.07 -7.55 -26.59
N THR A 177 23.86 -7.03 -25.67
CA THR A 177 24.84 -7.83 -24.89
C THR A 177 24.52 -7.98 -23.42
N ASN A 178 23.60 -7.18 -22.85
CA ASN A 178 23.26 -7.23 -21.43
C ASN A 178 21.76 -7.03 -21.20
N TYR A 179 21.33 -7.21 -19.95
CA TYR A 179 19.96 -6.93 -19.52
C TYR A 179 19.97 -6.17 -18.20
N ARG A 180 18.90 -5.42 -17.94
CA ARG A 180 18.55 -4.89 -16.63
C ARG A 180 17.30 -5.63 -16.15
N PHE A 181 17.36 -6.16 -14.94
CA PHE A 181 16.25 -6.87 -14.31
C PHE A 181 16.18 -6.41 -12.86
N GLU A 182 15.07 -5.77 -12.49
CA GLU A 182 14.99 -4.98 -11.27
C GLU A 182 13.59 -4.98 -10.68
N TYR A 183 13.52 -5.09 -9.36
CA TYR A 183 12.42 -4.62 -8.55
C TYR A 183 12.88 -3.38 -7.78
N SER A 184 12.03 -2.37 -7.73
CA SER A 184 12.32 -1.13 -7.01
C SER A 184 11.11 -0.57 -6.28
N VAL A 185 11.37 0.18 -5.21
CA VAL A 185 10.36 0.92 -4.45
C VAL A 185 10.94 2.29 -4.13
N SER A 186 10.19 3.34 -4.40
CA SER A 186 10.60 4.72 -4.16
C SER A 186 9.71 5.36 -3.10
N GLN A 187 10.27 6.29 -2.32
CA GLN A 187 9.47 7.07 -1.38
C GLN A 187 10.07 8.45 -1.15
N LYS A 188 9.19 9.43 -0.90
CA LYS A 188 9.55 10.82 -0.59
C LYS A 188 9.87 10.97 0.89
N HIS A 189 10.59 12.04 1.22
CA HIS A 189 11.04 12.45 2.55
C HIS A 189 12.13 11.57 3.15
N ASP A 190 13.18 12.20 3.68
CA ASP A 190 14.30 11.51 4.34
C ASP A 190 13.83 10.65 5.52
N ALA A 191 12.78 11.09 6.22
CA ALA A 191 12.19 10.33 7.34
C ALA A 191 11.71 8.93 6.92
N ASN A 192 11.32 8.73 5.65
CA ASN A 192 10.86 7.44 5.15
C ASN A 192 12.00 6.53 4.68
N LYS A 193 13.24 7.03 4.58
CA LYS A 193 14.41 6.24 4.16
C LYS A 193 14.59 4.97 5.00
N LYS A 194 14.40 5.07 6.32
CA LYS A 194 14.51 3.92 7.24
C LYS A 194 13.56 2.76 6.91
N VAL A 195 12.42 3.06 6.27
CA VAL A 195 11.48 2.02 5.83
C VAL A 195 12.01 1.29 4.60
N LEU A 196 12.69 1.99 3.69
CA LEU A 196 13.39 1.37 2.56
C LEU A 196 14.61 0.57 3.03
N GLU A 197 15.35 1.06 4.03
CA GLU A 197 16.46 0.32 4.65
C GLU A 197 15.96 -0.96 5.30
N ARG A 198 14.79 -0.93 5.95
CA ARG A 198 14.13 -2.14 6.45
C ARG A 198 13.74 -3.12 5.34
N ILE A 199 13.27 -2.65 4.19
CA ILE A 199 13.01 -3.53 3.02
C ILE A 199 14.30 -4.19 2.55
N GLN A 200 15.41 -3.44 2.50
CA GLN A 200 16.73 -3.98 2.17
C GLN A 200 17.17 -5.07 3.16
N GLU A 201 16.98 -4.86 4.47
CA GLU A 201 17.26 -5.87 5.50
C GLU A 201 16.41 -7.13 5.32
N LEU A 202 15.10 -6.98 5.07
CA LEU A 202 14.18 -8.11 4.92
C LEU A 202 14.54 -9.00 3.72
N PHE A 203 14.93 -8.38 2.61
CA PHE A 203 15.40 -9.12 1.44
C PHE A 203 16.85 -9.55 1.55
N ASN A 204 17.58 -9.12 2.59
CA ASN A 204 19.02 -9.34 2.75
C ASN A 204 19.81 -9.05 1.46
N ALA A 205 19.35 -8.07 0.69
CA ALA A 205 19.80 -7.84 -0.67
C ALA A 205 19.30 -6.48 -1.20
N GLY A 206 19.94 -5.99 -2.26
CA GLY A 206 19.63 -4.70 -2.85
C GLY A 206 20.31 -3.52 -2.16
N VAL A 207 19.97 -2.31 -2.59
CA VAL A 207 20.58 -1.06 -2.11
C VAL A 207 19.54 0.04 -2.00
N VAL A 208 19.63 0.84 -0.95
CA VAL A 208 18.92 2.11 -0.82
C VAL A 208 19.81 3.26 -1.29
N LYS A 209 19.32 4.05 -2.24
CA LYS A 209 20.04 5.17 -2.85
C LYS A 209 19.15 6.41 -2.95
N PRO A 210 19.73 7.63 -2.94
CA PRO A 210 18.98 8.82 -3.25
C PRO A 210 18.43 8.73 -4.70
N HIS A 211 17.21 9.21 -4.88
CA HIS A 211 16.61 9.40 -6.20
C HIS A 211 17.16 10.70 -6.84
N SER A 212 16.91 10.90 -8.13
CA SER A 212 17.29 12.15 -8.82
C SER A 212 16.61 13.41 -8.27
N GLN A 213 15.52 13.24 -7.52
CA GLN A 213 14.81 14.32 -6.86
C GLN A 213 15.30 14.43 -5.40
N PRO A 214 15.72 15.62 -4.94
CA PRO A 214 16.17 15.81 -3.56
C PRO A 214 15.12 15.38 -2.54
N GLY A 215 15.56 14.74 -1.45
CA GLY A 215 14.69 14.23 -0.39
C GLY A 215 13.85 13.00 -0.79
N HIS A 216 14.08 12.40 -1.96
CA HIS A 216 13.47 11.15 -2.38
C HIS A 216 14.51 10.03 -2.34
N TRP A 217 14.08 8.84 -1.90
CA TRP A 217 14.93 7.67 -1.78
C TRP A 217 14.32 6.51 -2.55
N SER A 218 15.15 5.54 -2.91
CA SER A 218 14.68 4.35 -3.61
C SER A 218 15.50 3.13 -3.23
N TYR A 219 14.79 2.03 -2.98
CA TYR A 219 15.35 0.69 -2.89
C TYR A 219 15.39 0.05 -4.28
N TYR A 220 16.49 -0.63 -4.59
CA TYR A 220 16.69 -1.37 -5.84
C TYR A 220 17.30 -2.73 -5.58
N THR A 221 16.84 -3.77 -6.26
CA THR A 221 17.57 -5.03 -6.38
C THR A 221 18.83 -4.84 -7.22
N VAL A 222 19.94 -5.48 -6.83
CA VAL A 222 21.23 -5.32 -7.53
C VAL A 222 21.63 -6.51 -8.41
N ASN A 223 21.05 -7.69 -8.19
CA ASN A 223 21.36 -8.89 -8.96
C ASN A 223 20.16 -9.86 -9.00
N LEU A 224 20.29 -10.92 -9.82
CA LEU A 224 19.25 -11.92 -9.99
C LEU A 224 18.97 -12.69 -8.69
N SER A 225 19.99 -12.96 -7.86
CA SER A 225 19.81 -13.64 -6.57
C SER A 225 18.95 -12.81 -5.61
N SER A 226 19.11 -11.48 -5.60
CA SER A 226 18.24 -10.55 -4.84
C SER A 226 16.78 -10.67 -5.28
N CYS A 227 16.55 -10.97 -6.57
CA CYS A 227 15.21 -11.10 -7.13
C CYS A 227 14.53 -12.40 -6.73
N GLU A 228 15.26 -13.46 -6.37
CA GLU A 228 14.68 -14.76 -5.98
C GLU A 228 13.82 -14.64 -4.72
N ILE A 229 14.31 -13.91 -3.70
CA ILE A 229 13.58 -13.70 -2.45
C ILE A 229 12.26 -12.94 -2.72
N ILE A 230 12.31 -11.98 -3.65
CA ILE A 230 11.15 -11.19 -4.08
C ILE A 230 10.13 -12.06 -4.83
N VAL A 231 10.61 -12.90 -5.76
CA VAL A 231 9.77 -13.87 -6.48
C VAL A 231 9.09 -14.81 -5.49
N ASN A 232 9.81 -15.33 -4.50
CA ASN A 232 9.28 -16.23 -3.49
C ASN A 232 8.21 -15.53 -2.63
N TYR A 233 8.50 -14.30 -2.17
CA TYR A 233 7.56 -13.52 -1.36
C TYR A 233 6.25 -13.24 -2.09
N PHE A 234 6.29 -12.68 -3.30
CA PHE A 234 5.07 -12.34 -4.05
C PHE A 234 4.37 -13.57 -4.68
N SER A 235 5.07 -14.71 -4.77
CA SER A 235 4.41 -15.99 -5.09
C SER A 235 3.61 -16.53 -3.90
N LYS A 236 4.10 -16.33 -2.67
CA LYS A 236 3.40 -16.71 -1.42
C LYS A 236 2.28 -15.73 -1.07
N PHE A 237 2.51 -14.43 -1.28
CA PHE A 237 1.55 -13.36 -1.00
C PHE A 237 1.27 -12.57 -2.28
N PRO A 238 0.21 -12.92 -3.03
CA PRO A 238 -0.08 -12.28 -4.31
C PRO A 238 -0.46 -10.81 -4.17
N LEU A 239 0.08 -9.98 -5.07
CA LEU A 239 -0.38 -8.61 -5.32
C LEU A 239 -1.86 -8.58 -5.69
N LYS A 240 -2.58 -7.53 -5.30
CA LYS A 240 -4.02 -7.42 -5.50
C LYS A 240 -4.41 -6.53 -6.68
N THR A 241 -3.61 -5.51 -6.98
CA THR A 241 -3.87 -4.61 -8.13
C THR A 241 -3.47 -5.27 -9.46
N ASN A 242 -3.62 -4.57 -10.58
CA ASN A 242 -3.10 -5.03 -11.87
C ASN A 242 -1.58 -5.20 -11.88
N LYS A 243 -0.85 -4.68 -10.88
CA LYS A 243 0.58 -4.93 -10.71
C LYS A 243 0.90 -6.44 -10.54
N LYS A 244 -0.07 -7.27 -10.16
CA LYS A 244 0.05 -8.73 -10.22
C LYS A 244 0.34 -9.26 -11.63
N LEU A 245 -0.18 -8.61 -12.67
CA LEU A 245 0.10 -8.96 -14.06
C LEU A 245 1.53 -8.57 -14.44
N SER A 246 1.99 -7.40 -13.99
CA SER A 246 3.39 -6.97 -14.13
C SER A 246 4.34 -7.97 -13.45
N PHE A 247 4.05 -8.35 -12.21
CA PHE A 247 4.81 -9.37 -11.50
C PHE A 247 4.80 -10.72 -12.22
N LYS A 248 3.64 -11.18 -12.73
CA LYS A 248 3.56 -12.44 -13.47
C LYS A 248 4.49 -12.47 -14.68
N LYS A 249 4.49 -11.40 -15.49
CA LYS A 249 5.39 -11.26 -16.65
C LYS A 249 6.85 -11.17 -16.22
N TRP A 250 7.13 -10.38 -15.18
CA TRP A 250 8.46 -10.23 -14.62
C TRP A 250 9.01 -11.56 -14.08
N LYS A 251 8.18 -12.38 -13.41
CA LYS A 251 8.50 -13.73 -12.94
C LYS A 251 8.83 -14.68 -14.10
N ILE A 252 8.07 -14.65 -15.20
CA ILE A 252 8.40 -15.45 -16.40
C ILE A 252 9.80 -15.11 -16.91
N ILE A 253 10.13 -13.81 -16.97
CA ILE A 253 11.46 -13.37 -17.39
C ILE A 253 12.53 -13.79 -16.38
N TYR A 254 12.26 -13.71 -15.08
CA TYR A 254 13.16 -14.20 -14.04
C TYR A 254 13.53 -15.67 -14.26
N GLU A 255 12.55 -16.55 -14.44
CA GLU A 255 12.78 -17.99 -14.66
C GLU A 255 13.61 -18.24 -15.93
N ALA A 256 13.32 -17.51 -17.02
CA ALA A 256 14.09 -17.61 -18.24
C ALA A 256 15.55 -17.15 -18.07
N ILE A 257 15.78 -16.06 -17.32
CA ILE A 257 17.13 -15.61 -17.01
C ILE A 257 17.86 -16.64 -16.15
N LYS A 258 17.20 -17.18 -15.11
CA LYS A 258 17.72 -18.22 -14.21
C LYS A 258 18.13 -19.47 -14.99
N ASN A 259 17.33 -19.88 -15.97
CA ASN A 259 17.60 -21.02 -16.85
C ASN A 259 18.53 -20.70 -18.04
N LYS A 260 19.20 -19.54 -18.03
CA LYS A 260 20.13 -19.09 -19.09
C LYS A 260 19.52 -19.00 -20.50
N GLN A 261 18.20 -19.01 -20.63
CA GLN A 261 17.46 -18.94 -21.89
C GLN A 261 17.76 -17.66 -22.68
N HIS A 262 17.98 -16.55 -21.96
CA HIS A 262 18.36 -15.25 -22.52
C HIS A 262 19.69 -15.21 -23.29
N LEU A 263 20.50 -16.28 -23.25
CA LEU A 263 21.73 -16.42 -24.04
C LEU A 263 21.45 -16.85 -25.48
N MET A 264 20.29 -17.46 -25.75
CA MET A 264 19.89 -17.87 -27.09
C MET A 264 19.23 -16.69 -27.83
N PRO A 265 19.63 -16.35 -29.07
CA PRO A 265 19.14 -15.16 -29.77
C PRO A 265 17.62 -15.09 -29.90
N GLU A 266 16.96 -16.18 -30.30
CA GLU A 266 15.51 -16.26 -30.47
C GLU A 266 14.77 -16.04 -29.14
N GLN A 267 15.18 -16.74 -28.08
CA GLN A 267 14.57 -16.56 -26.77
C GLN A 267 14.83 -15.18 -26.19
N ARG A 268 16.02 -14.60 -26.42
CA ARG A 268 16.32 -13.22 -26.03
C ARG A 268 15.40 -12.22 -26.70
N GLU A 269 15.09 -12.40 -27.98
CA GLU A 269 14.14 -11.57 -28.70
C GLU A 269 12.74 -11.67 -28.09
N GLN A 270 12.26 -12.89 -27.82
CA GLN A 270 10.97 -13.12 -27.14
C GLN A 270 10.91 -12.44 -25.75
N LEU A 271 11.98 -12.55 -24.95
CA LEU A 271 12.06 -11.91 -23.64
C LEU A 271 12.08 -10.37 -23.76
N SER A 272 12.75 -9.83 -24.77
CA SER A 272 12.77 -8.39 -25.07
C SER A 272 11.38 -7.86 -25.43
N ILE A 273 10.60 -8.61 -26.21
CA ILE A 273 9.21 -8.29 -26.52
C ILE A 273 8.36 -8.33 -25.25
N LEU A 274 8.46 -9.40 -24.46
CA LEU A 274 7.70 -9.56 -23.22
C LEU A 274 8.01 -8.43 -22.22
N SER A 275 9.29 -8.05 -22.08
CA SER A 275 9.73 -7.03 -21.12
C SER A 275 9.08 -5.66 -21.38
N LYS A 276 8.81 -5.33 -22.64
CA LYS A 276 8.13 -4.08 -23.03
C LYS A 276 6.67 -4.04 -22.61
N THR A 277 6.08 -5.18 -22.26
CA THR A 277 4.66 -5.30 -21.87
C THR A 277 4.44 -5.47 -20.36
N ILE A 278 5.51 -5.49 -19.55
CA ILE A 278 5.41 -5.69 -18.08
C ILE A 278 4.54 -4.60 -17.45
N ASN A 279 4.83 -3.34 -17.77
CA ASN A 279 4.09 -2.20 -17.27
C ASN A 279 3.27 -1.66 -18.44
N PRO A 280 1.98 -2.02 -18.57
CA PRO A 280 1.13 -1.44 -19.59
C PRO A 280 1.06 0.08 -19.37
N ARG A 281 1.12 0.83 -20.49
CA ARG A 281 0.95 2.28 -20.49
C ARG A 281 -0.52 2.66 -20.30
#